data_AF-A0A3M8DXV0-F1
#
_entry.id   AF-A0A3M8DXV0-F1
#
_cell.length_a   1.000
_cell.length_b   1.000
_cell.length_c   1.000
_cell.angle_alpha   90.00
_cell.angle_beta   90.00
_cell.angle_gamma   90.00
#
_symmetry.space_group_name_H-M   'P 1'
#
loop_
_entity.id
_entity.type
_entity.pdbx_description
1 polymer ?
#
loop_
_entity_poly.entity_id
_entity_poly.type
_entity_poly.pdbx_seq_one_letter_code
_entity_poly.pdbx_strand_id
1 'polypeptide(L)' 'MNGMQLVEFLRTTEDKIMHIHRAIDHISSNDELKESVAVLTEVIKDYQIQTEKVKGKLQSIEVGDQHQQQQQQYR' A
#
# COMPACT_ATOMS: atom_id res chain seq x y z
N MET A 1 5.86 9.47 10.12
CA MET A 1 5.79 9.71 8.67
C MET A 1 4.83 10.85 8.42
N ASN A 2 5.25 11.86 7.66
CA ASN A 2 4.36 12.91 7.16
C ASN A 2 3.60 12.43 5.90
N GLY A 3 2.63 13.21 5.41
CA GLY A 3 1.82 12.84 4.24
C GLY A 3 2.64 12.48 3.01
N MET A 4 3.69 13.24 2.70
CA MET A 4 4.55 12.98 1.53
C MET A 4 5.33 11.67 1.65
N GLN A 5 5.85 11.35 2.84
CA GLN A 5 6.51 10.07 3.13
C GLN A 5 5.54 8.89 3.02
N LEU A 6 4.27 9.07 3.38
CA LEU A 6 3.25 8.02 3.23
C LEU A 6 2.91 7.78 1.75
N VAL A 7 2.85 8.83 0.93
CA VAL A 7 2.64 8.70 -0.52
C VAL A 7 3.81 7.98 -1.20
N GLU A 8 5.04 8.32 -0.85
CA GLU A 8 6.23 7.65 -1.38
C GLU A 8 6.29 6.17 -0.95
N PHE A 9 5.92 5.88 0.30
CA PHE A 9 5.78 4.52 0.81
C PHE A 9 4.74 3.72 0.03
N LEU A 10 3.56 4.30 -0.25
CA LEU A 10 2.51 3.67 -1.04
C LEU A 10 3.02 3.33 -2.44
N ARG A 11 3.59 4.31 -3.14
CA ARG A 11 4.11 4.12 -4.50
C ARG A 11 5.14 2.99 -4.57
N THR A 12 6.08 2.98 -3.62
CA THR A 12 7.13 1.95 -3.55
C THR A 12 6.56 0.57 -3.24
N THR A 13 5.51 0.51 -2.39
CA THR A 13 4.87 -0.75 -2.02
C THR A 13 4.04 -1.32 -3.18
N GLU A 14 3.30 -0.47 -3.89
CA GLU A 14 2.53 -0.87 -5.08
C GLU A 14 3.44 -1.38 -6.21
N ASP A 15 4.59 -0.74 -6.43
CA ASP A 15 5.60 -1.20 -7.39
C ASP A 15 6.15 -2.60 -7.03
N LYS A 16 6.44 -2.83 -5.74
CA LYS A 16 6.85 -4.16 -5.25
C LYS A 16 5.76 -5.21 -5.44
N ILE A 17 4.50 -4.90 -5.14
CA ILE A 17 3.37 -5.81 -5.38
C ILE A 17 3.31 -6.22 -6.85
N MET A 18 3.43 -5.25 -7.77
CA MET A 18 3.46 -5.52 -9.22
C MET A 18 4.61 -6.46 -9.59
N HIS A 19 5.81 -6.25 -9.05
CA HIS A 19 6.96 -7.13 -9.31
C HIS A 19 6.74 -8.55 -8.77
N ILE A 20 6.11 -8.71 -7.61
CA ILE A 20 5.79 -10.04 -7.05
C ILE A 20 4.74 -10.75 -7.92
N HIS A 21 3.70 -10.05 -8.37
CA HIS A 21 2.74 -10.63 -9.32
C HIS A 21 3.43 -11.16 -10.57
N ARG A 22 4.31 -10.36 -11.18
CA ARG A 22 5.10 -10.82 -12.35
C ARG A 22 5.95 -12.04 -12.01
N ALA A 23 6.61 -12.07 -10.85
CA ALA A 23 7.40 -13.21 -10.44
C ALA A 23 6.54 -14.49 -10.31
N ILE A 24 5.36 -14.37 -9.69
CA ILE A 24 4.38 -15.46 -9.59
C ILE A 24 3.99 -15.95 -10.99
N ASP A 25 3.65 -15.06 -11.91
CA ASP A 25 3.25 -15.45 -13.26
C ASP A 25 4.32 -16.32 -13.94
N HIS A 26 5.61 -15.98 -13.77
CA HIS A 26 6.73 -16.73 -14.35
C HIS A 26 6.95 -18.11 -13.72
N ILE A 27 6.64 -18.28 -12.44
CA ILE A 27 6.92 -19.54 -11.72
C ILE A 27 5.67 -20.40 -11.49
N SER A 28 4.47 -19.87 -11.74
CA SER A 28 3.18 -20.49 -11.43
C SER A 28 2.92 -21.83 -12.11
N SER A 29 3.55 -22.06 -13.26
CA SER A 29 3.44 -23.32 -14.01
C SER A 29 4.42 -24.41 -13.54
N ASN A 30 5.36 -24.08 -12.64
CA ASN A 30 6.31 -25.05 -12.11
C ASN A 30 5.74 -25.71 -10.85
N ASP A 31 5.41 -27.00 -10.95
CA ASP A 31 4.85 -27.79 -9.87
C ASP A 31 5.74 -27.88 -8.62
N GLU A 32 7.06 -27.82 -8.79
CA GLU A 32 8.02 -27.82 -7.67
C GLU A 32 8.01 -26.49 -6.88
N LEU A 33 7.49 -25.42 -7.49
CA LEU A 33 7.43 -24.08 -6.91
C LEU A 33 6.05 -23.72 -6.35
N LYS A 34 5.11 -24.67 -6.26
CA LYS A 34 3.75 -24.46 -5.74
C LYS A 34 3.74 -23.80 -4.36
N GLU A 35 4.62 -24.22 -3.46
CA GLU A 35 4.74 -23.62 -2.13
C GLU A 35 5.23 -22.17 -2.20
N SER A 36 6.22 -21.88 -3.05
CA SER A 36 6.72 -20.51 -3.26
C SER A 36 5.64 -19.60 -3.83
N VAL A 37 4.85 -20.08 -4.79
CA VAL A 37 3.69 -19.35 -5.34
C VAL A 37 2.67 -19.03 -4.25
N ALA A 38 2.36 -20.01 -3.39
CA ALA A 38 1.42 -19.82 -2.28
C ALA A 38 1.92 -18.75 -1.30
N VAL A 39 3.19 -18.84 -0.87
CA VAL A 39 3.80 -17.88 0.05
C VAL A 39 3.83 -16.47 -0.56
N LEU A 40 4.25 -16.32 -1.82
CA LEU A 40 4.28 -15.01 -2.48
C LEU A 40 2.88 -14.41 -2.65
N THR A 41 1.86 -15.25 -2.84
CA THR A 41 0.46 -14.82 -2.87
C THR A 41 0.00 -14.26 -1.53
N GLU A 42 0.37 -14.89 -0.41
CA GLU A 42 0.09 -14.35 0.93
C GLU A 42 0.83 -13.04 1.19
N VAL A 43 2.10 -12.92 0.76
CA VAL A 43 2.87 -11.67 0.87
C VAL A 43 2.19 -10.51 0.13
N ILE A 44 1.63 -10.76 -1.06
CA ILE A 44 0.84 -9.75 -1.79
C ILE A 44 -0.36 -9.30 -0.96
N LYS A 45 -1.12 -10.23 -0.37
CA LYS A 45 -2.28 -9.89 0.47
C LYS A 45 -1.88 -9.02 1.66
N ASP A 46 -0.79 -9.37 2.34
CA ASP A 46 -0.28 -8.57 3.46
C ASP A 46 0.09 -7.15 3.03
N TYR A 47 0.75 -7.00 1.87
CA TYR A 47 1.10 -5.69 1.34
C TYR A 47 -0.13 -4.89 0.90
N GLN A 48 -1.15 -5.54 0.32
CA GLN A 48 -2.42 -4.89 -0.01
C GLN A 48 -3.11 -4.36 1.26
N ILE A 49 -3.19 -5.16 2.32
CA ILE A 49 -3.76 -4.74 3.61
C ILE A 49 -3.00 -3.55 4.20
N GLN A 50 -1.66 -3.57 4.14
CA GLN A 50 -0.84 -2.46 4.63
C GLN A 50 -1.06 -1.18 3.81
N THR A 51 -1.16 -1.32 2.48
CA THR A 51 -1.41 -0.21 1.55
C THR A 51 -2.75 0.45 1.87
N GLU A 52 -3.81 -0.33 2.08
CA GLU A 52 -5.13 0.20 2.45
C GLU A 52 -5.12 0.92 3.81
N LYS A 53 -4.40 0.39 4.81
CA LYS A 53 -4.22 1.07 6.10
C LYS A 53 -3.52 2.43 5.94
N VAL A 54 -2.53 2.53 5.05
CA VAL A 54 -1.81 3.78 4.80
C VAL A 54 -2.67 4.78 4.04
N LYS A 55 -3.45 4.33 3.05
CA LYS A 55 -4.44 5.16 2.34
C LYS A 55 -5.46 5.76 3.32
N GLY A 56 -5.99 4.96 4.25
CA GLY A 56 -6.90 5.47 5.28
C GLY A 56 -6.26 6.52 6.21
N LYS A 57 -4.97 6.38 6.53
CA LYS A 57 -4.23 7.41 7.29
C LYS A 57 -4.07 8.71 6.50
N LEU A 58 -3.76 8.63 5.20
CA LEU A 58 -3.65 9.80 4.33
C LEU A 58 -4.98 10.57 4.24
N GLN A 59 -6.09 9.88 4.01
CA GLN A 59 -7.42 10.49 4.01
C GLN A 59 -7.73 11.21 5.33
N SER A 60 -7.33 10.61 6.46
CA SER A 60 -7.53 11.23 7.78
C SER A 60 -6.71 12.51 7.96
N ILE A 61 -5.51 12.59 7.36
CA ILE A 61 -4.66 13.79 7.39
C ILE A 61 -5.29 14.91 6.56
N GLU A 62 -5.76 14.61 5.35
CA GLU A 62 -6.42 15.59 4.46
C GLU A 62 -7.66 16.23 5.13
N VAL A 63 -8.46 15.44 5.84
CA VAL A 63 -9.65 15.93 6.57
C VAL A 63 -9.28 16.78 7.79
N GLY A 64 -8.15 16.49 8.46
CA GLY A 64 -7.66 17.27 9.60
C GLY A 64 -7.20 18.68 9.23
N ASP A 65 -6.53 18.82 8.08
CA ASP A 65 -6.06 20.12 7.58
C ASP A 65 -7.22 21.03 7.15
N GLN A 66 -8.30 20.47 6.60
CA GLN A 66 -9.49 21.24 6.22
C GLN A 66 -10.23 21.84 7.43
N HIS A 67 -10.28 21.13 8.56
CA HIS A 67 -10.94 21.63 9.77
C HIS A 67 -10.16 22.75 10.48
N GLN A 68 -8.82 22.77 10.37
CA GLN A 68 -8.02 23.85 10.95
C GLN A 68 -8.13 25.18 10.18
N GLN A 69 -8.29 25.14 8.85
CA GLN A 69 -8.47 26.36 8.06
C GLN A 69 -9.82 27.03 8.33
N GLN A 70 -10.87 26.27 8.66
CA GLN A 70 -12.19 26.84 8.89
C GLN A 70 -12.33 27.54 10.26
N GLN A 71 -11.51 27.19 11.27
CA GLN A 71 -11.53 27.88 12.58
C GLN A 71 -10.71 29.18 12.61
N GLN A 72 -9.76 29.41 11.70
CA GLN A 72 -9.01 30.66 11.66
C GLN A 72 -9.74 31.80 10.93
N GLN A 73 -10.81 31.51 10.19
CA GLN A 73 -11.57 32.53 9.46
C GLN A 73 -12.72 33.16 10.29
N TYR A 74 -12.96 32.66 11.51
CA TYR A 74 -14.00 33.14 12.43
C TYR A 74 -13.44 33.70 13.76
N ARG A 75 -12.21 34.24 13.76
CA ARG A 75 -11.65 34.95 14.92
C ARG A 75 -11.21 36.37 14.56
#